data_AF-A0A5B8MHC4-F1
#
_entry.id   AF-A0A5B8MHC4-F1
#
_cell.length_a   1.000
_cell.length_b   1.000
_cell.length_c   1.000
_cell.angle_alpha   90.00
_cell.angle_beta   90.00
_cell.angle_gamma   90.00
#
_symmetry.space_group_name_H-M   'P 1'
#
loop_
_entity.id
_entity.type
_entity.pdbx_description
1 polymer ?
#
loop_
_entity_poly.entity_id
_entity_poly.type
_entity_poly.pdbx_seq_one_letter_code
_entity_poly.pdbx_strand_id
1 'polypeptide(L)'
;MVFLTAACGFFPETFSDLASWMSTNWMHIHFVLGWISVPLLLADARPRLCDWLAMLLASLYCSHQFEEHGYDIFGRRYEFVRHLGKILGCDVILESTSPRVEVAGDCGYDESTILYINVYAVMGLFLMPLFLPENQKRMLVLMNAILVFVNAALFHIIAGIVHWEYNPGLCQSLLLNAPASLWVISRLTFSRKQFLLAFLVNGLPGQVVLALGPMVAQQEGVVTNFGQHALQFFVFFVLQPAIAAMLSSPRPSRLKQN
;
A
#
# COMPACT_ATOMS: atom_id res chain seq x y z
N MET A 1 0.31 -10.87 -14.66
CA MET A 1 1.00 -9.73 -14.04
C MET A 1 1.57 -10.12 -12.68
N VAL A 2 0.75 -10.43 -11.66
CA VAL A 2 1.20 -10.84 -10.30
C VAL A 2 2.40 -11.79 -10.28
N PHE A 3 2.38 -12.88 -11.05
CA PHE A 3 3.51 -13.83 -11.11
C PHE A 3 4.79 -13.22 -11.72
N LEU A 4 4.63 -12.50 -12.84
CA LEU A 4 5.71 -11.84 -13.57
C LEU A 4 6.37 -10.79 -12.71
N THR A 5 5.55 -9.98 -12.04
CA THR A 5 6.05 -8.94 -11.19
C THR A 5 6.69 -9.59 -9.93
N ALA A 6 6.08 -10.63 -9.32
CA ALA A 6 6.65 -11.29 -8.13
C ALA A 6 8.01 -11.94 -8.42
N ALA A 7 8.15 -12.56 -9.60
CA ALA A 7 9.43 -13.07 -10.06
C ALA A 7 10.46 -11.94 -10.26
N CYS A 8 10.04 -10.76 -10.76
CA CYS A 8 10.92 -9.60 -10.90
C CYS A 8 11.32 -8.97 -9.55
N GLY A 9 10.45 -9.02 -8.53
CA GLY A 9 10.75 -8.49 -7.20
C GLY A 9 11.70 -9.38 -6.39
N PHE A 10 11.51 -10.70 -6.42
CA PHE A 10 12.37 -11.64 -5.68
C PHE A 10 13.65 -12.04 -6.43
N PHE A 11 13.61 -12.02 -7.76
CA PHE A 11 14.71 -12.49 -8.61
C PHE A 11 15.02 -11.49 -9.75
N PRO A 12 15.37 -10.22 -9.42
CA PRO A 12 15.59 -9.19 -10.42
C PRO A 12 16.71 -9.56 -11.40
N GLU A 13 17.75 -10.28 -10.96
CA GLU A 13 18.87 -10.73 -11.79
C GLU A 13 18.44 -11.69 -12.91
N THR A 14 17.36 -12.45 -12.71
CA THR A 14 16.89 -13.45 -13.68
C THR A 14 16.07 -12.83 -14.83
N PHE A 15 15.51 -11.63 -14.63
CA PHE A 15 14.60 -10.97 -15.58
C PHE A 15 15.04 -9.54 -15.91
N SER A 16 16.35 -9.27 -15.93
CA SER A 16 16.95 -7.93 -15.84
C SER A 16 16.23 -6.83 -16.62
N ASP A 17 15.96 -7.00 -17.92
CA ASP A 17 15.33 -5.95 -18.73
C ASP A 17 13.85 -5.74 -18.44
N LEU A 18 13.09 -6.81 -18.23
CA LEU A 18 11.66 -6.73 -17.92
C LEU A 18 11.43 -6.29 -16.49
N ALA A 19 12.24 -6.78 -15.56
CA ALA A 19 12.26 -6.34 -14.17
C ALA A 19 12.59 -4.86 -14.09
N SER A 20 13.65 -4.41 -14.77
CA SER A 20 14.02 -2.99 -14.84
C SER A 20 12.89 -2.14 -15.42
N TRP A 21 12.29 -2.54 -16.54
CA TRP A 21 11.17 -1.79 -17.12
C TRP A 21 9.96 -1.75 -16.17
N MET A 22 9.60 -2.88 -15.57
CA MET A 22 8.49 -2.97 -14.61
C MET A 22 8.76 -2.10 -13.39
N SER A 23 9.96 -2.15 -12.81
CA SER A 23 10.35 -1.34 -11.65
C SER A 23 10.20 0.16 -11.88
N THR A 24 10.22 0.62 -13.13
CA THR A 24 10.07 2.03 -13.51
C THR A 24 8.67 2.39 -14.06
N ASN A 25 7.86 1.44 -14.52
CA ASN A 25 6.63 1.73 -15.28
C ASN A 25 5.35 1.08 -14.72
N TRP A 26 5.45 0.32 -13.63
CA TRP A 26 4.32 -0.39 -13.02
C TRP A 26 3.15 0.52 -12.64
N MET A 27 3.43 1.77 -12.21
CA MET A 27 2.40 2.73 -11.79
C MET A 27 1.48 3.15 -12.94
N HIS A 28 1.96 3.17 -14.18
CA HIS A 28 1.10 3.44 -15.34
C HIS A 28 0.06 2.33 -15.52
N ILE A 29 0.48 1.08 -15.32
CA ILE A 29 -0.42 -0.06 -15.42
C ILE A 29 -1.42 -0.03 -14.26
N HIS A 30 -0.95 0.23 -13.04
CA HIS A 30 -1.84 0.42 -11.89
C HIS A 30 -2.85 1.56 -12.13
N PHE A 31 -2.42 2.69 -12.68
CA PHE A 31 -3.31 3.81 -12.99
C PHE A 31 -4.44 3.41 -13.94
N VAL A 32 -4.10 2.78 -15.06
CA VAL A 32 -5.09 2.32 -16.04
C VAL A 32 -6.02 1.28 -15.43
N LEU A 33 -5.49 0.29 -14.70
CA LEU A 33 -6.31 -0.74 -14.07
C LEU A 33 -7.21 -0.17 -12.98
N GLY A 34 -6.72 0.77 -12.17
CA GLY A 34 -7.49 1.45 -11.14
C GLY A 34 -8.67 2.20 -11.72
N TRP A 35 -8.43 3.04 -12.75
CA TRP A 35 -9.48 3.83 -13.38
C TRP A 35 -10.48 3.01 -14.20
N ILE A 36 -10.09 1.87 -14.77
CA ILE A 36 -11.03 0.94 -15.40
C ILE A 36 -11.87 0.22 -14.34
N SER A 37 -11.27 -0.12 -13.20
CA SER A 37 -11.95 -0.90 -12.15
C SER A 37 -13.04 -0.08 -11.43
N VAL A 38 -12.82 1.23 -11.20
CA VAL A 38 -13.81 2.09 -10.53
C VAL A 38 -15.20 2.07 -11.20
N PRO A 39 -15.38 2.38 -12.50
CA PRO A 39 -16.70 2.34 -13.13
C PRO A 39 -17.30 0.93 -13.16
N LEU A 40 -16.48 -0.12 -13.31
CA LEU A 40 -16.95 -1.51 -13.23
C LEU A 40 -17.51 -1.84 -11.84
N LEU A 41 -16.84 -1.39 -10.79
CA LEU A 41 -17.30 -1.53 -9.41
C LEU A 41 -18.57 -0.71 -9.15
N LEU A 42 -18.67 0.50 -9.70
CA LEU A 42 -19.87 1.34 -9.58
C LEU A 42 -21.07 0.76 -10.34
N ALA A 43 -20.83 -0.01 -11.40
CA ALA A 43 -21.86 -0.68 -12.18
C ALA A 43 -22.34 -2.01 -11.57
N ASP A 44 -21.70 -2.50 -10.50
CA ASP A 44 -22.10 -3.75 -9.84
C ASP A 44 -23.46 -3.59 -9.15
N ALA A 45 -24.46 -4.33 -9.63
CA ALA A 45 -25.83 -4.29 -9.11
C ALA A 45 -26.02 -5.02 -7.77
N ARG A 46 -25.09 -5.89 -7.36
CA ARG A 46 -25.21 -6.70 -6.12
C ARG A 46 -23.85 -6.90 -5.41
N PRO A 47 -23.19 -5.82 -4.99
CA PRO A 47 -21.86 -5.93 -4.41
C PRO A 47 -21.92 -6.63 -3.06
N ARG A 48 -21.10 -7.67 -2.90
CA ARG A 48 -20.74 -8.15 -1.55
C ARG A 48 -19.94 -7.05 -0.88
N LEU A 49 -20.52 -6.42 0.15
CA LEU A 49 -20.00 -5.17 0.71
C LEU A 49 -18.49 -5.20 0.98
N CYS A 50 -17.97 -6.21 1.68
CA CYS A 50 -16.53 -6.25 2.02
C CYS A 50 -15.64 -6.49 0.80
N ASP A 51 -16.04 -7.36 -0.13
CA ASP A 51 -15.29 -7.63 -1.35
C ASP A 51 -15.23 -6.37 -2.22
N TRP A 52 -16.37 -5.71 -2.36
CA TRP A 52 -16.50 -4.48 -3.12
C TRP A 52 -15.70 -3.33 -2.51
N LEU A 53 -15.74 -3.15 -1.17
CA LEU A 53 -14.92 -2.14 -0.49
C LEU A 53 -13.41 -2.44 -0.63
N ALA A 54 -13.00 -3.71 -0.55
CA ALA A 54 -11.61 -4.11 -0.76
C ALA A 54 -11.13 -3.77 -2.17
N MET A 55 -11.92 -4.12 -3.20
CA MET A 55 -11.60 -3.80 -4.60
C MET A 55 -11.62 -2.29 -4.87
N LEU A 56 -12.53 -1.54 -4.25
CA LEU A 56 -12.56 -0.08 -4.37
C LEU A 56 -11.29 0.54 -3.78
N LEU A 57 -10.91 0.16 -2.55
CA LEU A 57 -9.66 0.62 -1.94
C LEU A 57 -8.45 0.25 -2.80
N ALA A 58 -8.40 -0.97 -3.34
CA ALA A 58 -7.33 -1.41 -4.24
C ALA A 58 -7.26 -0.55 -5.50
N SER A 59 -8.40 -0.24 -6.11
CA SER A 59 -8.49 0.57 -7.33
C SER A 59 -8.05 2.01 -7.11
N LEU A 60 -8.46 2.61 -5.99
CA LEU A 60 -8.06 3.97 -5.62
C LEU A 60 -6.56 4.02 -5.29
N TYR A 61 -6.08 3.05 -4.52
CA TYR A 61 -4.67 2.95 -4.18
C TYR A 61 -3.80 2.74 -5.43
N CYS A 62 -4.19 1.86 -6.36
CA CYS A 62 -3.56 1.73 -7.68
C CYS A 62 -3.46 3.07 -8.41
N SER A 63 -4.55 3.85 -8.40
CA SER A 63 -4.61 5.13 -9.10
C SER A 63 -3.66 6.15 -8.46
N HIS A 64 -3.55 6.14 -7.12
CA HIS A 64 -2.67 7.01 -6.33
C HIS A 64 -1.17 6.83 -6.65
N GLN A 65 -0.77 5.62 -7.00
CA GLN A 65 0.63 5.32 -7.33
C GLN A 65 1.15 6.11 -8.55
N PHE A 66 0.26 6.65 -9.39
CA PHE A 66 0.65 7.48 -10.52
C PHE A 66 1.19 8.85 -10.10
N GLU A 67 0.53 9.57 -9.19
CA GLU A 67 1.07 10.85 -8.73
C GLU A 67 2.29 10.64 -7.83
N GLU A 68 2.31 9.56 -7.05
CA GLU A 68 3.43 9.23 -6.14
C GLU A 68 4.70 8.81 -6.90
N HIS A 69 4.60 7.85 -7.81
CA HIS A 69 5.78 7.28 -8.51
C HIS A 69 5.81 7.57 -10.01
N GLY A 70 4.69 7.94 -10.63
CA GLY A 70 4.61 8.18 -12.07
C GLY A 70 5.07 9.58 -12.41
N TYR A 71 4.13 10.51 -12.39
CA TYR A 71 4.37 11.92 -12.63
C TYR A 71 3.59 12.74 -11.63
N ASP A 72 4.29 13.67 -10.99
CA ASP A 72 3.68 14.63 -10.11
C ASP A 72 2.99 15.77 -10.88
N ILE A 73 2.32 16.71 -10.18
CA ILE A 73 1.62 17.82 -10.84
C ILE A 73 2.52 18.76 -11.66
N PHE A 74 3.83 18.73 -11.42
CA PHE A 74 4.82 19.51 -12.14
C PHE A 74 5.49 18.72 -13.28
N GLY A 75 5.05 17.48 -13.51
CA GLY A 75 5.63 16.59 -14.52
C GLY A 75 6.97 15.98 -14.11
N ARG A 76 7.34 16.02 -12.83
CA ARG A 76 8.54 15.35 -12.30
C ARG A 76 8.24 13.87 -12.09
N ARG A 77 9.16 13.02 -12.52
CA ARG A 77 9.01 11.56 -12.44
C ARG A 77 9.67 11.01 -11.16
N TYR A 78 8.99 10.11 -10.44
CA TYR A 78 9.52 9.42 -9.25
C TYR A 78 9.94 10.32 -8.06
N GLU A 79 9.49 11.57 -8.01
CA GLU A 79 9.99 12.56 -7.04
C GLU A 79 9.60 12.23 -5.57
N PHE A 80 8.61 11.36 -5.34
CA PHE A 80 8.27 10.91 -3.97
C PHE A 80 9.46 10.28 -3.26
N VAL A 81 10.32 9.57 -3.99
CA VAL A 81 11.46 8.85 -3.42
C VAL A 81 12.43 9.81 -2.73
N ARG A 82 12.66 11.00 -3.29
CA ARG A 82 13.45 12.05 -2.64
C ARG A 82 12.80 12.56 -1.35
N HIS A 83 11.47 12.67 -1.32
CA HIS A 83 10.74 13.06 -0.11
C HIS A 83 10.84 11.99 0.97
N LEU A 84 10.74 10.71 0.58
CA LEU A 84 10.96 9.60 1.49
C LEU A 84 12.39 9.61 2.05
N GLY A 85 13.40 9.91 1.22
CA GLY A 85 14.77 10.11 1.66
C GLY A 85 14.92 11.21 2.72
N LYS A 86 14.29 12.38 2.50
CA LYS A 86 14.24 13.47 3.50
C LYS A 86 13.62 13.00 4.83
N ILE A 87 12.57 12.19 4.78
CA ILE A 87 11.88 11.66 5.98
C ILE A 87 12.77 10.68 6.74
N LEU A 88 13.49 9.82 6.02
CA LEU A 88 14.41 8.84 6.62
C LEU A 88 15.77 9.45 7.02
N GLY A 89 16.08 10.65 6.55
CA GLY A 89 17.36 11.32 6.84
C GLY A 89 18.53 10.70 6.09
N CYS A 90 18.32 10.28 4.84
CA CYS A 90 19.30 9.60 4.00
C CYS A 90 19.39 10.26 2.61
N ASP A 91 20.47 9.98 1.88
CA ASP A 91 20.73 10.57 0.57
C ASP A 91 20.17 9.70 -0.56
N VAL A 92 19.38 10.32 -1.44
CA VAL A 92 18.80 9.66 -2.62
C VAL A 92 19.37 10.29 -3.88
N ILE A 93 19.94 9.44 -4.72
CA ILE A 93 20.32 9.78 -6.09
C ILE A 93 19.24 9.24 -7.01
N LEU A 94 18.61 10.14 -7.77
CA LEU A 94 17.59 9.81 -8.74
C LEU A 94 18.09 10.16 -10.14
N GLU A 95 18.41 9.16 -10.94
CA GLU A 95 18.83 9.34 -12.33
C GLU A 95 17.71 8.91 -13.28
N SER A 96 17.14 9.86 -14.02
CA SER A 96 16.08 9.57 -14.98
C SER A 96 16.62 9.61 -16.40
N THR A 97 16.80 8.42 -17.00
CA THR A 97 17.11 8.25 -18.41
C THR A 97 15.94 7.55 -19.08
N SER A 98 15.03 8.30 -19.72
CA SER A 98 13.85 7.73 -20.36
C SER A 98 14.24 6.54 -21.26
N PRO A 99 13.66 5.34 -21.05
CA PRO A 99 12.43 5.05 -20.30
C PRO A 99 12.62 4.61 -18.84
N ARG A 100 13.84 4.66 -18.30
CA ARG A 100 14.26 4.15 -16.99
C ARG A 100 14.45 5.26 -15.95
N VAL A 101 14.37 4.86 -14.69
CA VAL A 101 14.64 5.67 -13.50
C VAL A 101 15.45 4.79 -12.60
N GLU A 102 16.63 5.26 -12.25
CA GLU A 102 17.52 4.62 -11.30
C GLU A 102 17.43 5.34 -9.95
N VAL A 103 17.26 4.55 -8.88
CA VAL A 103 17.21 4.97 -7.48
C VAL A 103 18.40 4.35 -6.78
N ALA A 104 19.38 5.19 -6.48
CA ALA A 104 20.56 4.83 -5.71
C ALA A 104 20.63 5.65 -4.42
N GLY A 105 21.46 5.23 -3.48
CA GLY A 105 21.64 5.91 -2.20
C GLY A 105 21.84 4.96 -1.04
N ASP A 106 21.88 5.50 0.17
CA ASP A 106 22.04 4.77 1.42
C ASP A 106 20.71 4.57 2.17
N CYS A 107 19.58 4.80 1.51
CA CYS A 107 18.26 4.87 2.13
C CYS A 107 17.57 3.54 2.46
N GLY A 108 18.20 2.40 2.18
CA GLY A 108 17.58 1.10 2.44
C GLY A 108 16.36 0.80 1.55
N TYR A 109 16.33 1.39 0.35
CA TYR A 109 15.39 1.03 -0.71
C TYR A 109 15.98 1.33 -2.09
N ASP A 110 15.59 0.49 -3.05
CA ASP A 110 15.87 0.63 -4.47
C ASP A 110 14.55 0.51 -5.26
N GLU A 111 14.59 0.57 -6.59
CA GLU A 111 13.39 0.44 -7.43
C GLU A 111 12.73 -0.93 -7.29
N SER A 112 13.53 -1.97 -7.07
CA SER A 112 13.03 -3.33 -6.84
C SER A 112 12.21 -3.43 -5.57
N THR A 113 12.65 -2.74 -4.51
CA THR A 113 11.99 -2.64 -3.22
C THR A 113 10.72 -1.82 -3.31
N ILE A 114 10.76 -0.69 -4.03
CA ILE A 114 9.57 0.14 -4.29
C ILE A 114 8.52 -0.67 -5.06
N LEU A 115 8.93 -1.38 -6.11
CA LEU A 115 8.06 -2.29 -6.87
C LEU A 115 7.50 -3.38 -5.96
N TYR A 116 8.35 -4.01 -5.16
CA TYR A 116 7.97 -5.10 -4.28
C TYR A 116 6.89 -4.69 -3.28
N ILE A 117 7.10 -3.57 -2.59
CA ILE A 117 6.19 -3.04 -1.57
C ILE A 117 4.85 -2.70 -2.21
N ASN A 118 4.85 -1.89 -3.27
CA ASN A 118 3.61 -1.34 -3.79
C ASN A 118 2.82 -2.35 -4.64
N VAL A 119 3.51 -3.25 -5.35
CA VAL A 119 2.85 -4.21 -6.27
C VAL A 119 2.55 -5.56 -5.64
N TYR A 120 3.40 -6.09 -4.74
CA TYR A 120 3.04 -7.33 -4.02
C TYR A 120 2.49 -7.03 -2.65
N ALA A 121 3.26 -6.34 -1.82
CA ALA A 121 3.00 -6.37 -0.40
C ALA A 121 1.68 -5.66 -0.08
N VAL A 122 1.57 -4.40 -0.50
CA VAL A 122 0.39 -3.58 -0.28
C VAL A 122 -0.79 -4.06 -1.14
N MET A 123 -0.59 -4.31 -2.44
CA MET A 123 -1.70 -4.77 -3.29
C MET A 123 -2.23 -6.15 -2.86
N GLY A 124 -1.34 -7.06 -2.49
CA GLY A 124 -1.68 -8.38 -1.98
C GLY A 124 -2.47 -8.29 -0.68
N LEU A 125 -2.08 -7.41 0.24
CA LEU A 125 -2.86 -7.12 1.44
C LEU A 125 -4.27 -6.59 1.09
N PHE A 126 -4.37 -5.72 0.08
CA PHE A 126 -5.65 -5.11 -0.31
C PHE A 126 -6.62 -6.11 -0.93
N LEU A 127 -6.10 -7.09 -1.66
CA LEU A 127 -6.89 -8.15 -2.30
C LEU A 127 -7.09 -9.38 -1.40
N MET A 128 -6.32 -9.52 -0.32
CA MET A 128 -6.45 -10.62 0.64
C MET A 128 -7.87 -10.83 1.18
N PRO A 129 -8.70 -9.80 1.48
CA PRO A 129 -10.08 -10.00 1.90
C PRO A 129 -10.91 -10.88 0.95
N LEU A 130 -10.60 -10.92 -0.35
CA LEU A 130 -11.31 -11.73 -1.33
C LEU A 130 -11.16 -13.24 -1.09
N PHE A 131 -10.10 -13.64 -0.39
CA PHE A 131 -9.77 -15.04 -0.11
C PHE A 131 -10.10 -15.47 1.32
N LEU A 132 -10.51 -14.54 2.18
CA LEU A 132 -10.77 -14.82 3.60
C LEU A 132 -12.24 -15.19 3.87
N PRO A 133 -12.52 -15.92 4.95
CA PRO A 133 -13.88 -16.11 5.46
C PRO A 133 -14.59 -14.78 5.75
N GLU A 134 -15.90 -14.72 5.50
CA GLU A 134 -16.72 -13.50 5.65
C GLU A 134 -16.60 -12.81 7.03
N ASN A 135 -16.39 -13.57 8.10
CA ASN A 135 -16.21 -12.98 9.43
C ASN A 135 -14.89 -12.21 9.56
N GLN A 136 -13.87 -12.54 8.76
CA GLN A 136 -12.54 -11.93 8.78
C GLN A 136 -12.39 -10.75 7.83
N LYS A 137 -13.08 -10.80 6.67
CA LYS A 137 -13.00 -9.77 5.62
C LYS A 137 -13.18 -8.36 6.17
N ARG A 138 -14.20 -8.17 7.01
CA ARG A 138 -14.52 -6.86 7.60
C ARG A 138 -13.34 -6.25 8.36
N MET A 139 -12.64 -7.04 9.17
CA MET A 139 -11.51 -6.53 9.94
C MET A 139 -10.34 -6.18 9.04
N LEU A 140 -10.07 -6.99 8.02
CA LEU A 140 -8.97 -6.70 7.10
C LEU A 140 -9.28 -5.49 6.20
N VAL A 141 -10.53 -5.31 5.74
CA VAL A 141 -10.93 -4.10 5.01
C VAL A 141 -10.80 -2.85 5.88
N LEU A 142 -11.17 -2.92 7.17
CA LEU A 142 -10.95 -1.82 8.11
C LEU A 142 -9.46 -1.49 8.23
N MET A 143 -8.62 -2.52 8.41
CA MET A 143 -7.17 -2.37 8.50
C MET A 143 -6.58 -1.76 7.21
N ASN A 144 -7.07 -2.13 6.03
CA ASN A 144 -6.64 -1.56 4.75
C ASN A 144 -7.09 -0.10 4.61
N ALA A 145 -8.32 0.23 5.00
CA ALA A 145 -8.81 1.62 4.99
C ALA A 145 -7.98 2.52 5.93
N ILE A 146 -7.62 2.02 7.11
CA ILE A 146 -6.74 2.73 8.05
C ILE A 146 -5.35 2.93 7.44
N LEU A 147 -4.79 1.89 6.80
CA LEU A 147 -3.49 1.96 6.13
C LEU A 147 -3.47 3.07 5.08
N VAL A 148 -4.46 3.10 4.18
CA VAL A 148 -4.60 4.13 3.14
C VAL A 148 -4.75 5.51 3.77
N PHE A 149 -5.64 5.65 4.76
CA PHE A 149 -5.86 6.94 5.42
C PHE A 149 -4.58 7.48 6.05
N VAL A 150 -3.85 6.63 6.78
CA VAL A 150 -2.62 7.04 7.45
C VAL A 150 -1.51 7.33 6.44
N ASN A 151 -1.43 6.57 5.35
CA ASN A 151 -0.48 6.88 4.28
C ASN A 151 -0.78 8.24 3.63
N ALA A 152 -2.04 8.49 3.26
CA ALA A 152 -2.50 9.78 2.74
C ALA A 152 -2.23 10.94 3.73
N ALA A 153 -2.57 10.75 5.00
CA ALA A 153 -2.44 11.79 6.01
C ALA A 153 -0.98 12.09 6.36
N LEU A 154 -0.17 11.07 6.67
CA LEU A 154 1.20 11.28 7.17
C LEU A 154 2.17 11.61 6.04
N PHE A 155 2.23 10.73 5.04
CA PHE A 155 3.31 10.76 4.06
C PHE A 155 3.08 11.77 2.95
N HIS A 156 1.86 12.29 2.78
CA HIS A 156 1.57 13.28 1.75
C HIS A 156 1.05 14.58 2.34
N ILE A 157 -0.07 14.55 3.07
CA ILE A 157 -0.73 15.78 3.57
C ILE A 157 0.10 16.48 4.65
N ILE A 158 0.41 15.78 5.74
CA ILE A 158 1.18 16.34 6.86
C ILE A 158 2.60 16.69 6.40
N ALA A 159 3.25 15.80 5.64
CA ALA A 159 4.56 16.09 5.06
C ALA A 159 4.54 17.37 4.21
N GLY A 160 3.53 17.55 3.34
CA GLY A 160 3.40 18.77 2.53
C GLY A 160 3.15 20.03 3.36
N ILE A 161 2.38 19.92 4.45
CA ILE A 161 2.15 21.04 5.38
C ILE A 161 3.43 21.39 6.16
N VAL A 162 4.13 20.38 6.70
CA VAL A 162 5.33 20.57 7.52
C VAL A 162 6.46 21.18 6.70
N HIS A 163 6.67 20.69 5.48
CA HIS A 163 7.74 21.16 4.61
C HIS A 163 7.35 22.38 3.75
N TRP A 164 6.08 22.81 3.78
CA TRP A 164 5.56 23.87 2.90
C TRP A 164 5.87 23.65 1.41
N GLU A 165 5.92 22.38 1.03
CA GLU A 165 6.29 21.92 -0.31
C GLU A 165 5.19 20.99 -0.82
N TYR A 166 4.93 21.02 -2.12
CA TYR A 166 4.11 19.98 -2.72
C TYR A 166 4.85 18.64 -2.66
N ASN A 167 4.16 17.64 -2.13
CA ASN A 167 4.65 16.28 -2.00
C ASN A 167 3.93 15.38 -3.02
N PRO A 168 4.65 14.64 -3.89
CA PRO A 168 4.03 13.73 -4.84
C PRO A 168 3.05 12.77 -4.16
N GLY A 169 1.85 12.65 -4.73
CA GLY A 169 0.71 11.94 -4.13
C GLY A 169 -0.21 12.81 -3.27
N LEU A 170 0.10 14.10 -3.07
CA LEU A 170 -0.72 15.00 -2.24
C LEU A 170 -2.12 15.22 -2.81
N CYS A 171 -2.26 15.45 -4.12
CA CYS A 171 -3.57 15.73 -4.72
C CYS A 171 -4.49 14.51 -4.62
N GLN A 172 -4.01 13.33 -4.98
CA GLN A 172 -4.75 12.07 -4.88
C GLN A 172 -5.00 11.69 -3.42
N SER A 173 -4.08 12.00 -2.51
CA SER A 173 -4.30 11.83 -1.06
C SER A 173 -5.47 12.67 -0.55
N LEU A 174 -5.50 13.95 -0.91
CA LEU A 174 -6.54 14.89 -0.48
C LEU A 174 -7.90 14.60 -1.12
N LEU A 175 -7.91 14.32 -2.42
CA LEU A 175 -9.16 14.23 -3.20
C LEU A 175 -9.76 12.82 -3.21
N LEU A 176 -8.94 11.78 -3.07
CA LEU A 176 -9.39 10.39 -3.24
C LEU A 176 -9.11 9.56 -2.00
N ASN A 177 -7.85 9.34 -1.63
CA ASN A 177 -7.49 8.32 -0.65
C ASN A 177 -8.03 8.62 0.75
N ALA A 178 -7.79 9.82 1.29
CA ALA A 178 -8.27 10.17 2.62
C ALA A 178 -9.82 10.19 2.68
N PRO A 179 -10.54 10.87 1.77
CA PRO A 179 -12.00 10.85 1.76
C PRO A 179 -12.59 9.43 1.60
N ALA A 180 -12.08 8.64 0.66
CA ALA A 180 -12.57 7.30 0.42
C ALA A 180 -12.30 6.39 1.62
N SER A 181 -11.15 6.49 2.27
CA SER A 181 -10.82 5.69 3.45
C SER A 181 -11.75 5.99 4.62
N LEU A 182 -11.98 7.28 4.89
CA LEU A 182 -12.95 7.71 5.91
C LEU A 182 -14.37 7.22 5.58
N TRP A 183 -14.75 7.30 4.32
CA TRP A 183 -16.04 6.78 3.85
C TRP A 183 -16.13 5.27 4.06
N VAL A 184 -15.13 4.48 3.67
CA VAL A 184 -15.11 3.02 3.91
C VAL A 184 -15.22 2.70 5.39
N ILE A 185 -14.43 3.38 6.25
CA ILE A 185 -14.49 3.21 7.70
C ILE A 185 -15.90 3.48 8.22
N SER A 186 -16.58 4.52 7.72
CA SER A 186 -17.96 4.85 8.10
C SER A 186 -19.00 3.81 7.68
N ARG A 187 -18.70 2.97 6.67
CA ARG A 187 -19.58 1.89 6.19
C ARG A 187 -19.42 0.59 6.95
N LEU A 188 -18.36 0.45 7.75
CA LEU A 188 -18.11 -0.76 8.52
C LEU A 188 -18.60 -0.59 9.96
N THR A 189 -19.14 -1.67 10.53
CA THR A 189 -19.54 -1.72 11.94
C THR A 189 -18.52 -2.50 12.75
N PHE A 190 -17.94 -1.87 13.77
CA PHE A 190 -16.92 -2.44 14.64
C PHE A 190 -17.00 -1.83 16.04
N SER A 191 -16.46 -2.51 17.04
CA SER A 191 -16.29 -1.97 18.38
C SER A 191 -15.13 -0.98 18.45
N ARG A 192 -15.14 -0.07 19.44
CA ARG A 192 -14.01 0.83 19.70
C ARG A 192 -12.68 0.07 19.89
N LYS A 193 -12.73 -1.10 20.56
CA LYS A 193 -11.54 -1.96 20.75
C LYS A 193 -10.99 -2.48 19.42
N GLN A 194 -11.85 -2.97 18.53
CA GLN A 194 -11.45 -3.41 17.19
C GLN A 194 -10.82 -2.28 16.39
N PHE A 195 -11.41 -1.09 16.41
CA PHE A 195 -10.84 0.07 15.75
C PHE A 195 -9.45 0.44 16.29
N LEU A 196 -9.30 0.55 17.60
CA LEU A 196 -8.02 0.88 18.24
C LEU A 196 -6.93 -0.15 17.92
N LEU A 197 -7.27 -1.44 17.92
CA LEU A 197 -6.31 -2.51 17.59
C LEU A 197 -5.97 -2.50 16.10
N ALA A 198 -6.94 -2.28 15.21
CA ALA A 198 -6.66 -2.10 13.79
C ALA A 198 -5.79 -0.86 13.52
N PHE A 199 -6.01 0.23 14.27
CA PHE A 199 -5.18 1.44 14.21
C PHE A 199 -3.79 1.23 14.77
N LEU A 200 -3.62 0.42 15.82
CA LEU A 200 -2.28 0.10 16.33
C LEU A 200 -1.46 -0.66 15.27
N VAL A 201 -2.12 -1.54 14.50
CA VAL A 201 -1.46 -2.44 13.55
C VAL A 201 -1.22 -1.78 12.20
N ASN A 202 -2.18 -1.00 11.68
CA ASN A 202 -2.09 -0.37 10.35
C ASN A 202 -2.16 1.16 10.36
N GLY A 203 -2.35 1.77 11.53
CA GLY A 203 -2.26 3.21 11.70
C GLY A 203 -0.81 3.67 11.86
N LEU A 204 -0.59 4.83 12.49
CA LEU A 204 0.74 5.45 12.60
C LEU A 204 1.79 4.51 13.23
N PRO A 205 1.57 3.88 14.40
CA PRO A 205 2.57 3.01 15.01
C PRO A 205 2.89 1.80 14.11
N GLY A 206 1.85 1.23 13.51
CA GLY A 206 1.94 0.13 12.57
C GLY A 206 2.77 0.47 11.36
N GLN A 207 2.45 1.55 10.64
CA GLN A 207 3.19 1.99 9.46
C GLN A 207 4.68 2.24 9.75
N VAL A 208 4.99 2.88 10.89
CA VAL A 208 6.39 3.09 11.30
C VAL A 208 7.12 1.76 11.47
N VAL A 209 6.52 0.80 12.16
CA VAL A 209 7.17 -0.50 12.44
C VAL A 209 7.19 -1.41 11.21
N LEU A 210 6.10 -1.44 10.44
CA LEU A 210 5.86 -2.41 9.38
C LEU A 210 6.40 -1.97 8.01
N ALA A 211 6.38 -0.67 7.72
CA ALA A 211 6.87 -0.13 6.46
C ALA A 211 8.28 0.46 6.61
N LEU A 212 8.50 1.38 7.56
CA LEU A 212 9.79 2.05 7.71
C LEU A 212 10.80 1.20 8.48
N GLY A 213 10.36 0.42 9.47
CA GLY A 213 11.22 -0.43 10.28
C GLY A 213 12.13 -1.35 9.45
N PRO A 214 11.61 -2.12 8.48
CA PRO A 214 12.43 -2.95 7.59
C PRO A 214 13.42 -2.15 6.74
N MET A 215 13.05 -0.96 6.26
CA MET A 215 13.95 -0.08 5.48
C MET A 215 15.09 0.42 6.34
N VAL A 216 14.79 0.91 7.55
CA VAL A 216 15.80 1.36 8.53
C VAL A 216 16.71 0.20 8.92
N ALA A 217 16.16 -0.99 9.18
CA ALA A 217 16.97 -2.17 9.48
C ALA A 217 17.90 -2.56 8.33
N GLN A 218 17.48 -2.37 7.08
CA GLN A 218 18.30 -2.65 5.90
C GLN A 218 19.37 -1.58 5.69
N GLN A 219 19.04 -0.31 5.92
CA GLN A 219 19.99 0.81 5.92
C GLN A 219 21.11 0.60 6.96
N GLU A 220 20.75 0.17 8.17
CA GLU A 220 21.69 -0.14 9.26
C GLU A 220 22.45 -1.46 9.06
N GLY A 221 22.23 -2.17 7.95
CA GLY A 221 22.86 -3.46 7.66
C GLY A 221 22.44 -4.61 8.59
N VAL A 222 21.36 -4.44 9.35
CA VAL A 222 20.80 -5.47 10.25
C VAL A 222 20.14 -6.58 9.45
N VAL A 223 19.51 -6.24 8.32
CA VAL A 223 18.91 -7.19 7.39
C VAL A 223 19.41 -6.97 5.96
N THR A 224 19.47 -8.04 5.18
CA THR A 224 19.71 -7.95 3.74
C THR A 224 18.43 -7.46 3.02
N ASN A 225 18.54 -7.07 1.74
CA ASN A 225 17.37 -6.72 0.91
C ASN A 225 16.32 -7.86 0.90
N PHE A 226 16.78 -9.11 0.70
CA PHE A 226 15.91 -10.27 0.83
C PHE A 226 15.26 -10.39 2.22
N GLY A 227 16.03 -10.14 3.29
CA GLY A 227 15.53 -10.13 4.65
C GLY A 227 14.42 -9.10 4.87
N GLN A 228 14.58 -7.89 4.33
CA GLN A 228 13.54 -6.86 4.33
C GLN A 228 12.27 -7.32 3.60
N HIS A 229 12.39 -7.84 2.38
CA HIS A 229 11.23 -8.32 1.62
C HIS A 229 10.52 -9.48 2.33
N ALA A 230 11.27 -10.41 2.93
CA ALA A 230 10.73 -11.52 3.71
C ALA A 230 10.00 -11.06 4.97
N LEU A 231 10.53 -10.07 5.69
CA LEU A 231 9.86 -9.47 6.85
C LEU A 231 8.54 -8.80 6.44
N GLN A 232 8.56 -8.01 5.35
CA GLN A 232 7.35 -7.40 4.81
C GLN A 232 6.34 -8.47 4.35
N PHE A 233 6.80 -9.53 3.67
CA PHE A 233 5.94 -10.65 3.29
C PHE A 233 5.23 -11.25 4.50
N PHE A 234 5.99 -11.59 5.54
CA PHE A 234 5.46 -12.16 6.76
C PHE A 234 4.42 -11.22 7.41
N VAL A 235 4.74 -9.93 7.49
CA VAL A 235 3.84 -8.92 8.05
C VAL A 235 2.53 -8.86 7.27
N PHE A 236 2.59 -8.64 5.95
CA PHE A 236 1.42 -8.36 5.13
C PHE A 236 0.57 -9.60 4.87
N PHE A 237 1.20 -10.77 4.67
CA PHE A 237 0.50 -11.99 4.26
C PHE A 237 0.23 -12.98 5.38
N VAL A 238 0.94 -12.89 6.51
CA VAL A 238 0.76 -13.82 7.64
C VAL A 238 0.22 -13.08 8.85
N LEU A 239 0.93 -12.08 9.34
CA LEU A 239 0.62 -11.43 10.61
C LEU A 239 -0.69 -10.62 10.54
N GLN A 240 -0.86 -9.77 9.53
CA GLN A 240 -2.06 -8.94 9.41
C GLN A 240 -3.35 -9.76 9.24
N PRO A 241 -3.41 -10.78 8.35
CA PRO A 241 -4.57 -11.67 8.27
C PRO A 241 -4.83 -12.44 9.56
N ALA A 242 -3.79 -12.91 10.25
CA ALA A 242 -3.93 -13.60 11.53
C ALA A 242 -4.53 -12.67 12.61
N ILE A 243 -4.06 -11.41 12.68
CA ILE A 243 -4.62 -10.40 13.57
C ILE A 243 -6.08 -10.12 13.21
N ALA A 244 -6.39 -9.94 11.92
CA ALA A 244 -7.76 -9.74 11.47
C ALA A 244 -8.66 -10.91 11.90
N ALA A 245 -8.18 -12.14 11.79
CA ALA A 245 -8.88 -13.33 12.26
C ALA A 245 -9.11 -13.32 13.78
N MET A 246 -8.10 -12.95 14.59
CA MET A 246 -8.21 -12.85 16.04
C MET A 246 -9.18 -11.74 16.49
N LEU A 247 -9.21 -10.62 15.77
CA LEU A 247 -10.10 -9.48 16.07
C LEU A 247 -11.53 -9.71 15.59
N SER A 248 -11.74 -10.71 14.75
CA SER A 248 -13.05 -11.04 14.21
C SER A 248 -13.86 -11.80 15.25
N SER A 249 -14.86 -11.14 15.82
CA SER A 249 -15.79 -11.80 16.73
C SER A 249 -16.44 -12.98 16.02
N PRO A 250 -16.57 -14.15 16.69
CA PRO A 250 -17.44 -15.20 16.21
C PRO A 250 -18.80 -14.57 15.93
N ARG A 251 -19.41 -14.82 14.76
CA ARG A 251 -20.83 -14.50 14.60
C ARG A 251 -21.51 -15.16 15.80
N PRO A 252 -22.33 -14.45 16.60
CA PRO A 252 -23.16 -15.14 17.57
C PRO A 252 -23.85 -16.24 16.78
N SER A 253 -23.59 -17.50 17.15
CA SER A 253 -24.30 -18.62 16.57
C SER A 253 -25.76 -18.21 16.69
N ARG A 254 -26.49 -18.19 15.56
CA ARG A 254 -27.94 -18.05 15.63
C ARG A 254 -28.36 -19.24 16.48
N LEU A 255 -28.55 -19.01 17.78
CA LEU A 255 -29.22 -19.93 18.68
C LEU A 255 -30.49 -20.26 17.92
N LYS A 256 -30.60 -21.54 17.55
CA LYS A 256 -31.76 -22.08 16.85
C LYS A 256 -32.97 -21.57 17.62
N GLN A 257 -33.76 -20.71 16.98
CA GLN A 257 -35.09 -20.44 17.47
C GLN A 257 -35.82 -21.77 17.36
N ASN A 258 -36.21 -22.28 18.54
CA ASN A 258 -36.93 -23.54 18.74
C ASN A 258 -38.16 -23.63 17.86
#